data_AF-A0A1A8FGB2-F1
#
_entry.id   AF-A0A1A8FGB2-F1
#
_cell.length_a   1.000
_cell.length_b   1.000
_cell.length_c   1.000
_cell.angle_alpha   90.00
_cell.angle_beta   90.00
_cell.angle_gamma   90.00
#
_symmetry.space_group_name_H-M   'P 1'
#
loop_
_entity.id
_entity.type
_entity.pdbx_description
1 polymer ?
#
loop_
_entity_poly.entity_id
_entity_poly.type
_entity_poly.pdbx_seq_one_letter_code
_entity_poly.pdbx_strand_id
1 'polypeptide(L)'
;MAAMKKLLISALVAALAVFVGHAFLKVKKLLLVNRELPMKPLNCHYLKNIEFGAEDITILRDGRAFLSTGLKYPGMPSFSDEPGKMYVLDLLHPKPTPVELKIKGELDLHAFNPHGISVYTDEADDSVYVFVVNHPNSKSQVEIFRFVEDETLVHLKTITHPLLHSVNDIVAVGPEHFYATNDHYFHSETPHFLTVILGLPLCDVVYYSPEEVRVAADGIQSGNGINISPDKRFIYVSDILDHDVDVFERQDGEHLLFIKVTQFFFLFNLKSKISSLACLKSFRWFFTTPCYVCMNGIMVAQE
;
A
#
# COMPACT_ATOMS: atom_id res chain seq x y z
N MET A 1 -30.78 -48.41 0.65
CA MET A 1 -30.16 -47.42 1.57
C MET A 1 -28.62 -47.39 1.50
N ALA A 2 -27.91 -48.52 1.64
CA ALA A 2 -26.44 -48.53 1.63
C ALA A 2 -25.79 -48.04 0.33
N ALA A 3 -26.33 -48.41 -0.84
CA ALA A 3 -25.82 -47.95 -2.15
C ALA A 3 -26.00 -46.44 -2.35
N MET A 4 -27.15 -45.88 -1.95
CA MET A 4 -27.42 -44.44 -2.00
C MET A 4 -26.51 -43.66 -1.04
N LYS A 5 -26.25 -44.21 0.16
CA LYS A 5 -25.28 -43.63 1.10
C LYS A 5 -23.86 -43.60 0.54
N LYS A 6 -23.41 -44.69 -0.10
CA LYS A 6 -22.10 -44.76 -0.77
C LYS A 6 -22.00 -43.76 -1.92
N LEU A 7 -23.05 -43.63 -2.74
CA LEU A 7 -23.11 -42.67 -3.84
C LEU A 7 -23.01 -41.23 -3.34
N LEU A 8 -23.75 -40.87 -2.29
CA LEU A 8 -23.72 -39.54 -1.68
C LEU A 8 -22.34 -39.19 -1.10
N ILE A 9 -21.70 -40.14 -0.41
CA ILE A 9 -20.35 -39.96 0.12
C ILE A 9 -19.35 -39.76 -1.03
N SER A 10 -19.40 -40.60 -2.07
CA SER A 10 -18.53 -40.46 -3.23
C SER A 10 -18.72 -39.12 -3.95
N ALA A 11 -19.97 -38.66 -4.10
CA ALA A 11 -20.27 -37.36 -4.69
C ALA A 11 -19.71 -36.21 -3.84
N LEU A 12 -19.84 -36.29 -2.51
CA LEU A 12 -19.28 -35.30 -1.58
C LEU A 12 -17.75 -35.26 -1.66
N VAL A 13 -17.09 -36.42 -1.69
CA VAL A 13 -15.63 -36.50 -1.83
C VAL A 13 -15.18 -35.93 -3.17
N ALA A 14 -15.88 -36.24 -4.26
CA ALA A 14 -15.57 -35.68 -5.57
C ALA A 14 -15.76 -34.15 -5.59
N ALA A 15 -16.86 -33.64 -5.03
CA ALA A 15 -17.10 -32.20 -4.92
C ALA A 15 -16.03 -31.50 -4.09
N LEU A 16 -15.62 -32.09 -2.96
CA LEU A 16 -14.54 -31.57 -2.12
C LEU A 16 -13.20 -31.57 -2.87
N ALA A 17 -12.87 -32.64 -3.61
CA ALA A 17 -11.65 -32.70 -4.40
C ALA A 17 -11.62 -31.63 -5.51
N VAL A 18 -12.75 -31.42 -6.19
CA VAL A 18 -12.89 -30.34 -7.19
C VAL A 18 -12.72 -28.97 -6.53
N PHE A 19 -13.36 -28.73 -5.38
CA PHE A 19 -13.23 -27.49 -4.63
C PHE A 19 -11.78 -27.21 -4.21
N VAL A 20 -11.10 -28.19 -3.61
CA VAL A 20 -9.68 -28.07 -3.20
C VAL A 20 -8.79 -27.83 -4.43
N GLY A 21 -9.02 -28.56 -5.53
CA GLY A 21 -8.28 -28.35 -6.77
C GLY A 21 -8.48 -26.95 -7.35
N HIS A 22 -9.71 -26.45 -7.37
CA HIS A 22 -10.03 -25.09 -7.81
C HIS A 22 -9.38 -24.03 -6.91
N ALA A 23 -9.50 -24.17 -5.59
CA ALA A 23 -8.88 -23.26 -4.62
C ALA A 23 -7.35 -23.23 -4.78
N PHE A 24 -6.71 -24.38 -4.98
CA PHE A 24 -5.27 -24.47 -5.22
C PHE A 24 -4.85 -23.74 -6.51
N LEU A 25 -5.60 -23.93 -7.61
CA LEU A 25 -5.33 -23.22 -8.87
C LEU A 25 -5.54 -21.70 -8.72
N LYS A 26 -6.57 -21.28 -7.98
CA LYS A 26 -6.84 -19.87 -7.67
C LYS A 26 -5.69 -19.25 -6.88
N VAL A 27 -5.25 -19.89 -5.81
CA VAL A 27 -4.09 -19.44 -5.01
C VAL A 27 -2.82 -19.39 -5.85
N LYS A 28 -2.57 -20.36 -6.74
CA LYS A 28 -1.41 -20.29 -7.66
C LYS A 28 -1.47 -19.12 -8.63
N LYS A 29 -2.67 -18.78 -9.13
CA LYS A 29 -2.89 -17.60 -9.97
C LYS A 29 -2.66 -16.32 -9.17
N LEU A 30 -3.24 -16.25 -7.98
CA LEU A 30 -3.11 -15.16 -7.02
C LEU A 30 -1.64 -14.85 -6.69
N LEU A 31 -0.87 -15.90 -6.38
CA LEU A 31 0.55 -15.79 -6.02
C LEU A 31 1.48 -15.63 -7.24
N LEU A 32 0.94 -15.54 -8.47
CA LEU A 32 1.71 -15.36 -9.70
C LEU A 32 2.89 -16.34 -9.86
N VAL A 33 2.76 -17.58 -9.36
CA VAL A 33 3.86 -18.56 -9.21
C VAL A 33 4.57 -18.90 -10.53
N ASN A 34 3.91 -18.73 -11.67
CA ASN A 34 4.44 -19.05 -12.98
C ASN A 34 4.75 -17.81 -13.84
N ARG A 35 4.73 -16.61 -13.25
CA ARG A 35 4.98 -15.39 -14.01
C ARG A 35 6.48 -15.18 -14.21
N GLU A 36 6.86 -14.93 -15.46
CA GLU A 36 8.19 -14.42 -15.81
C GLU A 36 8.11 -12.92 -16.03
N LEU A 37 9.06 -12.17 -15.47
CA LEU A 37 9.16 -10.73 -15.68
C LEU A 37 10.32 -10.49 -16.66
N PRO A 38 10.04 -10.11 -17.91
CA PRO A 38 11.10 -9.75 -18.85
C PRO A 38 11.74 -8.45 -18.37
N MET A 39 12.94 -8.55 -17.78
CA MET A 39 13.69 -7.40 -17.29
C MET A 39 14.49 -6.80 -18.44
N LYS A 40 14.25 -5.52 -18.75
CA LYS A 40 15.19 -4.75 -19.56
C LYS A 40 16.38 -4.35 -18.68
N PRO A 41 17.62 -4.47 -19.17
CA PRO A 41 18.77 -3.95 -18.44
C PRO A 41 18.63 -2.43 -18.32
N LEU A 42 18.52 -1.96 -17.08
CA LEU A 42 18.50 -0.56 -16.72
C LEU A 42 19.74 -0.27 -15.87
N ASN A 43 20.28 0.95 -15.97
CA ASN A 43 21.41 1.38 -15.15
C ASN A 43 20.93 1.73 -13.74
N CYS A 44 20.80 0.72 -12.90
CA CYS A 44 20.24 0.80 -11.57
C CYS A 44 21.32 0.81 -10.48
N HIS A 45 21.18 1.72 -9.53
CA HIS A 45 22.08 1.85 -8.39
C HIS A 45 21.34 1.69 -7.07
N TYR A 46 21.85 0.81 -6.21
CA TYR A 46 21.33 0.59 -4.87
C TYR A 46 21.49 1.84 -3.99
N LEU A 47 20.41 2.28 -3.34
CA LEU A 47 20.42 3.31 -2.31
C LEU A 47 20.93 2.71 -1.00
N LYS A 48 22.19 3.01 -0.68
CA LYS A 48 22.81 2.62 0.58
C LYS A 48 22.03 3.22 1.76
N ASN A 49 22.02 2.50 2.88
CA ASN A 49 21.41 2.90 4.16
C ASN A 49 19.87 2.76 4.21
N ILE A 50 19.24 2.25 3.16
CA ILE A 50 17.83 1.83 3.15
C ILE A 50 17.79 0.31 3.11
N GLU A 51 18.16 -0.32 4.22
CA GLU A 51 18.42 -1.77 4.28
C GLU A 51 17.21 -2.60 4.74
N PHE A 52 16.22 -1.98 5.39
CA PHE A 52 15.12 -2.69 6.07
C PHE A 52 13.76 -2.42 5.41
N GLY A 53 13.72 -2.53 4.10
CA GLY A 53 12.53 -2.30 3.28
C GLY A 53 12.20 -0.82 3.11
N ALA A 54 11.68 -0.49 1.94
CA ALA A 54 11.08 0.79 1.62
C ALA A 54 9.74 0.50 0.97
N GLU A 55 8.70 0.57 1.78
CA GLU A 55 7.39 0.05 1.39
C GLU A 55 6.70 1.01 0.44
N ASP A 56 6.68 2.31 0.78
CA ASP A 56 6.09 3.33 -0.06
C ASP A 56 7.00 4.55 -0.28
N ILE A 57 6.74 5.26 -1.38
CA ILE A 57 7.46 6.46 -1.81
C ILE A 57 6.51 7.47 -2.43
N THR A 58 6.65 8.74 -2.04
CA THR A 58 5.90 9.83 -2.67
C THR A 58 6.82 11.00 -3.01
N ILE A 59 6.54 11.67 -4.13
CA ILE A 59 7.47 12.64 -4.75
C ILE A 59 6.78 14.00 -4.87
N LEU A 60 7.37 15.02 -4.26
CA LEU A 60 6.98 16.41 -4.43
C LEU A 60 7.35 16.93 -5.82
N ARG A 61 6.66 18.00 -6.25
CA ARG A 61 6.89 18.63 -7.56
C ARG A 61 8.32 19.15 -7.74
N ASP A 62 8.99 19.49 -6.64
CA ASP A 62 10.37 19.96 -6.62
C ASP A 62 11.43 18.84 -6.63
N GLY A 63 11.00 17.57 -6.69
CA GLY A 63 11.88 16.42 -6.79
C GLY A 63 12.34 15.82 -5.46
N ARG A 64 11.89 16.36 -4.32
CA ARG A 64 12.06 15.70 -3.03
C ARG A 64 11.13 14.48 -2.95
N ALA A 65 11.69 13.32 -2.60
CA ALA A 65 10.95 12.08 -2.43
C ALA A 65 10.99 11.62 -0.97
N PHE A 66 9.83 11.36 -0.39
CA PHE A 66 9.69 10.79 0.95
C PHE A 66 9.53 9.29 0.87
N LEU A 67 10.11 8.57 1.82
CA LEU A 67 10.10 7.11 1.86
C LEU A 67 9.72 6.62 3.25
N SER A 68 8.79 5.66 3.32
CA SER A 68 8.51 4.89 4.54
C SER A 68 9.34 3.61 4.54
N THR A 69 9.95 3.31 5.69
CA THR A 69 10.91 2.20 5.80
C THR A 69 10.76 1.45 7.12
N GLY A 70 11.18 0.18 7.14
CA GLY A 70 11.16 -0.62 8.37
C GLY A 70 9.78 -1.14 8.77
N LEU A 71 8.82 -1.21 7.83
CA LEU A 71 7.50 -1.75 8.10
C LEU A 71 7.58 -3.20 8.63
N LYS A 72 6.87 -3.44 9.72
CA LYS A 72 6.60 -4.75 10.29
C LYS A 72 5.13 -5.08 10.04
N TYR A 73 4.89 -5.89 9.01
CA TYR A 73 3.55 -6.30 8.61
C TYR A 73 3.28 -7.76 9.02
N PRO A 74 2.12 -8.09 9.63
CA PRO A 74 1.78 -9.45 10.00
C PRO A 74 1.89 -10.44 8.83
N GLY A 75 2.46 -11.62 9.07
CA GLY A 75 2.64 -12.66 8.04
C GLY A 75 3.79 -12.40 7.06
N MET A 76 4.43 -11.23 7.08
CA MET A 76 5.61 -10.92 6.27
C MET A 76 6.91 -11.03 7.07
N PRO A 77 8.05 -11.34 6.42
CA PRO A 77 9.36 -11.28 7.08
C PRO A 77 9.69 -9.86 7.54
N SER A 78 10.27 -9.74 8.74
CA SER A 78 10.91 -8.52 9.22
C SER A 78 12.42 -8.73 9.30
N PHE A 79 13.17 -7.69 8.93
CA PHE A 79 14.64 -7.74 8.85
C PHE A 79 15.34 -6.89 9.91
N SER A 80 14.60 -6.22 10.80
CA SER A 80 15.11 -5.41 11.89
C SER A 80 14.12 -5.33 13.05
N ASP A 81 14.63 -5.31 14.28
CA ASP A 81 13.83 -5.05 15.49
C ASP A 81 13.67 -3.55 15.78
N GLU A 82 14.46 -2.69 15.12
CA GLU A 82 14.38 -1.24 15.27
C GLU A 82 13.01 -0.68 14.81
N PRO A 83 12.55 0.45 15.36
CA PRO A 83 11.38 1.15 14.82
C PRO A 83 11.57 1.54 13.37
N GLY A 84 10.46 1.67 12.65
CA GLY A 84 10.51 2.16 11.28
C GLY A 84 10.91 3.63 11.20
N LYS A 85 11.26 4.08 9.99
CA LYS A 85 11.84 5.40 9.77
C LYS A 85 11.29 6.05 8.51
N MET A 86 11.32 7.37 8.51
CA MET A 86 11.03 8.18 7.33
C MET A 86 12.33 8.74 6.76
N TYR A 87 12.49 8.69 5.45
CA TYR A 87 13.62 9.29 4.75
C TYR A 87 13.14 10.32 3.72
N VAL A 88 14.00 11.28 3.40
CA VAL A 88 13.85 12.16 2.25
C VAL A 88 15.05 12.02 1.31
N LEU A 89 14.79 12.10 0.02
CA LEU A 89 15.78 12.01 -1.05
C LEU A 89 15.58 13.17 -2.02
N ASP A 90 16.65 13.91 -2.32
CA ASP A 90 16.65 14.85 -3.44
C ASP A 90 16.96 14.09 -4.73
N LEU A 91 15.94 13.86 -5.56
CA LEU A 91 16.06 13.16 -6.84
C LEU A 91 16.74 14.02 -7.92
N LEU A 92 16.80 15.34 -7.74
CA LEU A 92 17.47 16.24 -8.68
C LEU A 92 18.97 16.34 -8.40
N HIS A 93 19.42 15.91 -7.22
CA HIS A 93 20.84 15.82 -6.91
C HIS A 93 21.53 14.78 -7.80
N PRO A 94 22.73 15.06 -8.38
CA PRO A 94 23.44 14.11 -9.26
C PRO A 94 23.80 12.78 -8.60
N LYS A 95 23.83 12.75 -7.27
CA LYS A 95 24.04 11.55 -6.44
C LYS A 95 23.01 11.56 -5.32
N PRO A 96 21.76 11.13 -5.59
CA PRO A 96 20.71 11.12 -4.58
C PRO A 96 21.17 10.29 -3.37
N THR A 97 21.20 10.89 -2.19
CA THR A 97 21.56 10.22 -0.93
C THR A 97 20.40 10.38 0.04
N PRO A 98 19.84 9.29 0.59
CA PRO A 98 18.73 9.38 1.51
C PRO A 98 19.17 9.99 2.84
N VAL A 99 18.36 10.90 3.36
CA VAL A 99 18.55 11.53 4.68
C VAL A 99 17.40 11.13 5.59
N GLU A 100 17.72 10.64 6.79
CA GLU A 100 16.72 10.28 7.79
C GLU A 100 16.03 11.53 8.32
N LEU A 101 14.70 11.55 8.27
CA LEU A 101 13.90 12.68 8.72
C LEU A 101 13.84 12.71 10.25
N LYS A 102 14.05 13.89 10.84
CA LYS A 102 13.89 14.09 12.29
C LYS A 102 12.41 14.25 12.60
N ILE A 103 11.87 13.43 13.50
CA ILE A 103 10.48 13.56 13.94
C ILE A 103 10.44 14.29 15.28
N LYS A 104 9.65 15.36 15.38
CA LYS A 104 9.39 16.13 16.61
C LYS A 104 7.90 16.09 16.96
N GLY A 105 7.57 16.11 18.25
CA GLY A 105 6.19 16.16 18.74
C GLY A 105 5.88 15.02 19.71
N GLU A 106 4.59 14.82 19.98
CA GLU A 106 4.07 13.82 20.92
C GLU A 106 3.70 12.52 20.20
N LEU A 107 4.69 11.89 19.55
CA LEU A 107 4.54 10.57 18.92
C LEU A 107 5.48 9.56 19.57
N ASP A 108 4.99 8.38 19.91
CA ASP A 108 5.82 7.29 20.41
C ASP A 108 6.66 6.67 19.29
N LEU A 109 7.88 7.19 19.12
CA LEU A 109 8.81 6.74 18.10
C LEU A 109 9.34 5.32 18.35
N HIS A 110 9.19 4.76 19.55
CA HIS A 110 9.58 3.37 19.80
C HIS A 110 8.60 2.37 19.19
N ALA A 111 7.33 2.76 19.03
CA ALA A 111 6.30 1.95 18.40
C ALA A 111 6.02 2.36 16.95
N PHE A 112 6.78 3.31 16.39
CA PHE A 112 6.55 3.81 15.04
C PHE A 112 6.82 2.73 13.99
N ASN A 113 5.80 2.47 13.16
CA ASN A 113 5.77 1.41 12.16
C ASN A 113 5.07 1.94 10.91
N PRO A 114 5.75 2.77 10.09
CA PRO A 114 5.18 3.46 8.95
C PRO A 114 4.93 2.51 7.77
N HIS A 115 3.81 2.72 7.08
CA HIS A 115 3.33 1.95 5.94
C HIS A 115 3.14 2.90 4.73
N GLY A 116 1.95 2.96 4.12
CA GLY A 116 1.65 3.90 3.04
C GLY A 116 1.74 5.38 3.44
N ILE A 117 2.08 6.24 2.47
CA ILE A 117 2.34 7.67 2.68
C ILE A 117 1.74 8.54 1.58
N SER A 118 1.37 9.77 1.96
CA SER A 118 0.96 10.79 0.98
C SER A 118 1.43 12.17 1.37
N VAL A 119 1.53 13.05 0.39
CA VAL A 119 1.91 14.45 0.58
C VAL A 119 0.82 15.37 0.04
N TYR A 120 0.56 16.43 0.79
CA TYR A 120 -0.31 17.52 0.38
C TYR A 120 0.45 18.83 0.52
N THR A 121 0.51 19.61 -0.56
CA THR A 121 1.03 20.99 -0.51
C THR A 121 -0.15 21.93 -0.49
N ASP A 122 -0.25 22.74 0.56
CA ASP A 122 -1.26 23.79 0.66
C ASP A 122 -0.94 24.91 -0.31
N GLU A 123 -1.88 25.20 -1.21
CA GLU A 123 -1.70 26.23 -2.24
C GLU A 123 -1.77 27.66 -1.65
N ALA A 124 -2.24 27.83 -0.41
CA ALA A 124 -2.35 29.12 0.25
C ALA A 124 -1.02 29.64 0.79
N ASP A 125 -0.16 28.74 1.30
CA ASP A 125 1.08 29.11 1.99
C ASP A 125 2.29 28.20 1.69
N ASP A 126 2.16 27.29 0.73
CA ASP A 126 3.16 26.28 0.33
C ASP A 126 3.56 25.31 1.47
N SER A 127 2.77 25.23 2.55
CA SER A 127 3.00 24.25 3.62
C SER A 127 2.89 22.83 3.07
N VAL A 128 3.88 21.99 3.41
CA VAL A 128 3.89 20.58 3.04
C VAL A 128 3.44 19.74 4.23
N TYR A 129 2.33 19.03 4.03
CA TYR A 129 1.80 18.03 4.95
C TYR A 129 2.20 16.63 4.48
N VAL A 130 2.72 15.82 5.38
CA VAL A 130 3.07 14.43 5.14
C VAL A 130 2.16 13.57 6.00
N PHE A 131 1.39 12.72 5.34
CA PHE A 131 0.50 11.77 5.95
C PHE A 131 1.18 10.41 5.95
N VAL A 132 1.16 9.71 7.08
CA VAL A 132 1.82 8.42 7.24
C VAL A 132 0.87 7.45 7.92
N VAL A 133 0.53 6.36 7.24
CA VAL A 133 -0.12 5.22 7.87
C VAL A 133 0.85 4.60 8.86
N ASN A 134 0.40 4.37 10.10
CA ASN A 134 1.22 3.88 11.19
C ASN A 134 0.54 2.73 11.93
N HIS A 135 1.33 1.72 12.31
CA HIS A 135 0.83 0.51 12.97
C HIS A 135 1.47 0.23 14.34
N PRO A 136 1.30 1.12 15.34
CA PRO A 136 1.90 0.91 16.65
C PRO A 136 1.18 -0.23 17.39
N ASN A 137 1.95 -1.23 17.84
CA ASN A 137 1.42 -2.37 18.59
C ASN A 137 0.23 -3.06 17.89
N SER A 138 0.33 -3.25 16.57
CA SER A 138 -0.73 -3.87 15.73
C SER A 138 -2.04 -3.10 15.65
N LYS A 139 -2.05 -1.80 15.99
CA LYS A 139 -3.17 -0.90 15.71
C LYS A 139 -3.05 -0.33 14.29
N SER A 140 -4.06 0.41 13.86
CA SER A 140 -4.08 1.13 12.58
C SER A 140 -4.46 2.58 12.86
N GLN A 141 -3.62 3.51 12.41
CA GLN A 141 -3.82 4.96 12.56
C GLN A 141 -3.11 5.72 11.44
N VAL A 142 -3.49 6.99 11.24
CA VAL A 142 -2.82 7.89 10.30
C VAL A 142 -2.21 9.05 11.08
N GLU A 143 -0.92 9.28 10.88
CA GLU A 143 -0.20 10.42 11.45
C GLU A 143 -0.14 11.55 10.44
N ILE A 144 -0.44 12.77 10.86
CA ILE A 144 -0.24 13.99 10.07
C ILE A 144 0.96 14.73 10.62
N PHE A 145 1.92 14.99 9.74
CA PHE A 145 3.08 15.81 10.02
C PHE A 145 3.08 17.05 9.13
N ARG A 146 3.69 18.13 9.61
CA ARG A 146 4.17 19.23 8.76
C ARG A 146 5.65 19.04 8.50
N PHE A 147 6.05 19.06 7.23
CA PHE A 147 7.44 19.10 6.86
C PHE A 147 7.98 20.53 6.94
N VAL A 148 9.06 20.71 7.70
CA VAL A 148 9.70 22.01 7.93
C VAL A 148 11.19 21.92 7.59
N GLU A 149 11.91 23.04 7.78
CA GLU A 149 13.35 23.14 7.56
C GLU A 149 14.16 22.07 8.32
N ASP A 150 15.43 21.87 7.91
CA ASP A 150 16.36 20.90 8.49
C ASP A 150 15.88 19.44 8.50
N GLU A 151 15.16 19.05 7.44
CA GLU A 151 14.69 17.68 7.20
C GLU A 151 13.86 17.15 8.38
N THR A 152 12.95 17.99 8.87
CA THR A 152 12.18 17.73 10.09
C THR A 152 10.69 17.56 9.79
N LEU A 153 10.10 16.49 10.31
CA LEU A 153 8.66 16.28 10.40
C LEU A 153 8.17 16.69 11.80
N VAL A 154 7.31 17.71 11.87
CA VAL A 154 6.63 18.10 13.10
C VAL A 154 5.28 17.41 13.15
N HIS A 155 5.09 16.48 14.09
CA HIS A 155 3.83 15.79 14.30
C HIS A 155 2.76 16.78 14.73
N LEU A 156 1.61 16.71 14.05
CA LEU A 156 0.46 17.57 14.31
C LEU A 156 -0.68 16.79 14.95
N LYS A 157 -0.95 15.57 14.46
CA LYS A 157 -2.15 14.82 14.82
C LYS A 157 -1.99 13.34 14.56
N THR A 158 -2.57 12.54 15.45
CA THR A 158 -2.85 11.11 15.24
C THR A 158 -4.33 10.93 14.99
N ILE A 159 -4.68 10.24 13.92
CA ILE A 159 -6.06 9.97 13.51
C ILE A 159 -6.34 8.49 13.67
N THR A 160 -7.36 8.20 14.48
CA THR A 160 -7.92 6.86 14.68
C THR A 160 -9.42 6.91 14.46
N HIS A 161 -9.99 5.93 13.78
CA HIS A 161 -11.43 5.81 13.62
C HIS A 161 -11.84 4.33 13.47
N PRO A 162 -13.03 3.91 13.93
CA PRO A 162 -13.48 2.52 13.75
C PRO A 162 -13.52 2.03 12.30
N LEU A 163 -13.71 2.94 11.33
CA LEU A 163 -13.64 2.61 9.90
C LEU A 163 -12.20 2.52 9.38
N LEU A 164 -11.20 3.06 10.08
CA LEU A 164 -9.78 3.02 9.68
C LEU A 164 -9.05 1.86 10.37
N HIS A 165 -9.60 0.66 10.23
CA HIS A 165 -9.25 -0.48 11.08
C HIS A 165 -8.07 -1.33 10.56
N SER A 166 -7.74 -1.25 9.28
CA SER A 166 -6.61 -1.96 8.65
C SER A 166 -6.07 -1.16 7.48
N VAL A 167 -5.68 0.10 7.75
CA VAL A 167 -5.28 1.03 6.70
C VAL A 167 -3.99 0.54 6.04
N ASN A 168 -3.96 0.46 4.72
CA ASN A 168 -2.77 0.10 3.96
C ASN A 168 -2.06 1.36 3.45
N ASP A 169 -2.78 2.15 2.67
CA ASP A 169 -2.27 3.37 2.05
C ASP A 169 -3.36 4.46 2.05
N ILE A 170 -2.94 5.69 1.80
CA ILE A 170 -3.81 6.88 1.79
C ILE A 170 -3.44 7.82 0.65
N VAL A 171 -4.42 8.61 0.19
CA VAL A 171 -4.17 9.77 -0.68
C VAL A 171 -4.77 11.02 -0.06
N ALA A 172 -3.89 11.99 0.23
CA ALA A 172 -4.29 13.25 0.82
C ALA A 172 -4.96 14.16 -0.22
N VAL A 173 -6.11 14.72 0.16
CA VAL A 173 -6.89 15.68 -0.66
C VAL A 173 -7.08 17.03 0.03
N GLY A 174 -6.51 17.20 1.23
CA GLY A 174 -6.47 18.44 1.99
C GLY A 174 -5.50 18.34 3.19
N PRO A 175 -5.35 19.40 4.00
CA PRO A 175 -4.44 19.42 5.15
C PRO A 175 -4.77 18.38 6.24
N GLU A 176 -6.05 17.99 6.33
CA GLU A 176 -6.56 16.95 7.24
C GLU A 176 -7.61 16.04 6.55
N HIS A 177 -7.56 15.93 5.22
CA HIS A 177 -8.55 15.21 4.43
C HIS A 177 -7.87 14.17 3.55
N PHE A 178 -8.38 12.94 3.54
CA PHE A 178 -7.80 11.86 2.74
C PHE A 178 -8.79 10.74 2.43
N TYR A 179 -8.46 9.96 1.41
CA TYR A 179 -9.00 8.62 1.22
C TYR A 179 -8.00 7.60 1.72
N ALA A 180 -8.49 6.50 2.31
CA ALA A 180 -7.69 5.43 2.87
C ALA A 180 -8.22 4.08 2.39
N THR A 181 -7.33 3.17 2.01
CA THR A 181 -7.68 1.78 1.74
C THR A 181 -7.59 0.96 3.01
N ASN A 182 -8.60 0.14 3.30
CA ASN A 182 -8.43 -0.97 4.23
C ASN A 182 -8.05 -2.22 3.44
N ASP A 183 -6.92 -2.85 3.75
CA ASP A 183 -6.48 -4.06 3.05
C ASP A 183 -7.15 -5.35 3.56
N HIS A 184 -7.71 -5.29 4.79
CA HIS A 184 -8.40 -6.38 5.45
C HIS A 184 -9.76 -5.92 5.97
N TYR A 185 -10.80 -6.74 5.74
CA TYR A 185 -12.08 -6.60 6.44
C TYR A 185 -12.04 -7.14 7.89
N PHE A 186 -11.32 -8.25 8.12
CA PHE A 186 -11.24 -8.88 9.43
C PHE A 186 -9.90 -8.58 10.11
N HIS A 187 -9.94 -8.25 11.40
CA HIS A 187 -8.74 -8.07 12.24
C HIS A 187 -7.94 -9.36 12.49
N SER A 188 -8.54 -10.53 12.28
CA SER A 188 -7.89 -11.82 12.56
C SER A 188 -7.46 -12.50 11.27
N GLU A 189 -6.25 -13.05 11.26
CA GLU A 189 -5.65 -13.73 10.11
C GLU A 189 -6.49 -14.90 9.58
N THR A 190 -7.12 -15.69 10.45
CA THR A 190 -7.87 -16.88 10.05
C THR A 190 -9.10 -16.57 9.18
N PRO A 191 -10.03 -15.67 9.60
CA PRO A 191 -11.13 -15.27 8.73
C PRO A 191 -10.66 -14.48 7.51
N HIS A 192 -9.58 -13.68 7.61
CA HIS A 192 -8.99 -13.03 6.43
C HIS A 192 -8.49 -14.06 5.40
N PHE A 193 -7.77 -15.09 5.83
CA PHE A 193 -7.32 -16.15 4.92
C PHE A 193 -8.49 -16.84 4.20
N LEU A 194 -9.64 -16.96 4.86
CA LEU A 194 -10.86 -17.47 4.23
C LEU A 194 -11.40 -16.50 3.17
N THR A 195 -11.39 -15.18 3.40
CA THR A 195 -11.78 -14.20 2.38
C THR A 195 -10.86 -14.27 1.16
N VAL A 196 -9.55 -14.49 1.36
CA VAL A 196 -8.58 -14.67 0.28
C VAL A 196 -8.87 -15.94 -0.54
N ILE A 197 -9.06 -17.10 0.11
CA ILE A 197 -9.37 -18.35 -0.59
C ILE A 197 -10.68 -18.24 -1.38
N LEU A 198 -11.71 -17.66 -0.77
CA LEU A 198 -13.01 -17.49 -1.39
C LEU A 198 -13.02 -16.33 -2.40
N GLY A 199 -12.04 -15.41 -2.35
CA GLY A 199 -11.99 -14.16 -3.11
C GLY A 199 -13.22 -13.30 -2.88
N LEU A 200 -13.51 -13.03 -1.60
CA LEU A 200 -14.63 -12.18 -1.22
C LEU A 200 -14.18 -10.72 -1.23
N PRO A 201 -14.83 -9.84 -2.01
CA PRO A 201 -14.50 -8.43 -2.10
C PRO A 201 -15.14 -7.64 -0.96
N LEU A 202 -14.62 -7.79 0.26
CA LEU A 202 -15.19 -7.20 1.48
C LEU A 202 -14.46 -5.96 1.96
N CYS A 203 -13.33 -5.62 1.37
CA CYS A 203 -12.53 -4.46 1.74
C CYS A 203 -13.11 -3.19 1.11
N ASP A 204 -12.71 -2.05 1.67
CA ASP A 204 -13.29 -0.75 1.36
C ASP A 204 -12.25 0.37 1.27
N VAL A 205 -12.72 1.50 0.73
CA VAL A 205 -12.04 2.79 0.79
C VAL A 205 -12.83 3.70 1.70
N VAL A 206 -12.16 4.32 2.66
CA VAL A 206 -12.75 5.25 3.62
C VAL A 206 -12.33 6.66 3.26
N TYR A 207 -13.28 7.59 3.23
CA TYR A 207 -13.02 9.02 3.23
C TYR A 207 -13.00 9.53 4.67
N TYR A 208 -11.99 10.33 5.00
CA TYR A 208 -11.85 11.01 6.28
C TYR A 208 -11.79 12.53 6.09
N SER A 209 -12.58 13.24 6.90
CA SER A 209 -12.37 14.64 7.28
C SER A 209 -12.54 14.81 8.81
N PRO A 210 -12.17 15.96 9.38
CA PRO A 210 -12.45 16.26 10.78
C PRO A 210 -13.94 16.23 11.14
N GLU A 211 -14.83 16.53 10.20
CA GLU A 211 -16.29 16.62 10.38
C GLU A 211 -17.01 15.30 10.09
N GLU A 212 -16.52 14.51 9.15
CA GLU A 212 -17.18 13.29 8.68
C GLU A 212 -16.18 12.19 8.33
N VAL A 213 -16.50 10.94 8.72
CA VAL A 213 -15.77 9.74 8.29
C VAL A 213 -16.77 8.72 7.77
N ARG A 214 -16.55 8.20 6.56
CA ARG A 214 -17.46 7.23 5.93
C ARG A 214 -16.75 6.33 4.93
N VAL A 215 -17.40 5.21 4.62
CA VAL A 215 -17.04 4.38 3.47
C VAL A 215 -17.37 5.15 2.18
N ALA A 216 -16.37 5.32 1.32
CA ALA A 216 -16.46 6.04 0.06
C ALA A 216 -16.64 5.10 -1.14
N ALA A 217 -16.04 3.91 -1.09
CA ALA A 217 -16.25 2.79 -2.00
C ALA A 217 -16.09 1.46 -1.25
N ASP A 218 -16.71 0.40 -1.75
CA ASP A 218 -16.59 -0.97 -1.26
C ASP A 218 -16.44 -1.95 -2.44
N GLY A 219 -16.38 -3.24 -2.15
CA GLY A 219 -16.31 -4.26 -3.18
C GLY A 219 -14.88 -4.52 -3.69
N ILE A 220 -13.89 -4.37 -2.82
CA ILE A 220 -12.47 -4.59 -3.13
C ILE A 220 -12.00 -5.87 -2.42
N GLN A 221 -11.20 -6.72 -3.07
CA GLN A 221 -10.67 -7.96 -2.47
C GLN A 221 -9.54 -7.67 -1.49
N SER A 222 -8.60 -6.80 -1.83
CA SER A 222 -7.65 -6.22 -0.88
C SER A 222 -7.12 -4.88 -1.40
N GLY A 223 -7.66 -3.79 -0.86
CA GLY A 223 -7.27 -2.44 -1.22
C GLY A 223 -5.86 -2.16 -0.68
N ASN A 224 -4.94 -1.88 -1.59
CA ASN A 224 -3.54 -1.65 -1.25
C ASN A 224 -3.19 -0.18 -1.57
N GLY A 225 -2.26 0.09 -2.49
CA GLY A 225 -1.96 1.45 -2.96
C GLY A 225 -3.18 2.22 -3.49
N ILE A 226 -3.25 3.52 -3.18
CA ILE A 226 -4.29 4.44 -3.63
C ILE A 226 -3.68 5.75 -4.15
N ASN A 227 -4.27 6.34 -5.19
CA ASN A 227 -3.80 7.64 -5.70
C ASN A 227 -4.92 8.44 -6.39
N ILE A 228 -4.61 9.67 -6.80
CA ILE A 228 -5.55 10.60 -7.38
C ILE A 228 -5.05 11.14 -8.73
N SER A 229 -5.97 11.38 -9.65
CA SER A 229 -5.67 12.02 -10.93
C SER A 229 -5.23 13.48 -10.76
N PRO A 230 -4.49 14.06 -11.73
CA PRO A 230 -3.94 15.40 -11.60
C PRO A 230 -5.03 16.49 -11.53
N ASP A 231 -6.13 16.25 -12.22
CA ASP A 231 -7.34 17.09 -12.23
C ASP A 231 -8.26 16.80 -11.03
N LYS A 232 -7.83 15.93 -10.11
CA LYS A 232 -8.50 15.56 -8.86
C LYS A 232 -9.86 14.85 -9.05
N ARG A 233 -10.19 14.43 -10.27
CA ARG A 233 -11.48 13.82 -10.63
C ARG A 233 -11.57 12.32 -10.41
N PHE A 234 -10.46 11.61 -10.44
CA PHE A 234 -10.46 10.15 -10.34
C PHE A 234 -9.56 9.67 -9.22
N ILE A 235 -10.04 8.66 -8.50
CA ILE A 235 -9.26 7.89 -7.53
C ILE A 235 -8.93 6.55 -8.16
N TYR A 236 -7.68 6.14 -7.99
CA TYR A 236 -7.17 4.86 -8.44
C TYR A 236 -6.84 4.01 -7.22
N VAL A 237 -7.36 2.80 -7.16
CA VAL A 237 -7.10 1.86 -6.06
C VAL A 237 -6.54 0.59 -6.66
N SER A 238 -5.42 0.13 -6.13
CA SER A 238 -4.91 -1.20 -6.48
C SER A 238 -5.63 -2.26 -5.67
N ASP A 239 -6.28 -3.20 -6.37
CA ASP A 239 -6.77 -4.44 -5.76
C ASP A 239 -5.75 -5.54 -6.01
N ILE A 240 -4.87 -5.73 -5.03
CA ILE A 240 -3.70 -6.59 -5.19
C ILE A 240 -4.08 -8.07 -5.35
N LEU A 241 -5.24 -8.48 -4.83
CA LEU A 241 -5.69 -9.87 -4.94
C LEU A 241 -6.43 -10.13 -6.26
N ASP A 242 -7.07 -9.12 -6.85
CA ASP A 242 -7.69 -9.27 -8.17
C ASP A 242 -6.73 -8.99 -9.35
N HIS A 243 -5.52 -8.49 -9.06
CA HIS A 243 -4.49 -8.13 -10.05
C HIS A 243 -4.91 -7.00 -10.97
N ASP A 244 -5.63 -6.00 -10.44
CA ASP A 244 -6.07 -4.86 -11.21
C ASP A 244 -6.02 -3.53 -10.43
N VAL A 245 -6.42 -2.48 -11.14
CA VAL A 245 -6.56 -1.13 -10.60
C VAL A 245 -7.99 -0.67 -10.88
N ASP A 246 -8.74 -0.46 -9.81
CA ASP A 246 -10.06 0.12 -9.84
C ASP A 246 -9.98 1.62 -10.05
N VAL A 247 -10.79 2.13 -10.96
CA VAL A 247 -10.92 3.54 -11.27
C VAL A 247 -12.27 4.04 -10.80
N PHE A 248 -12.25 4.98 -9.87
CA PHE A 248 -13.43 5.64 -9.33
C PHE A 248 -13.47 7.11 -9.74
N GLU A 249 -14.65 7.63 -10.07
CA GLU A 249 -14.87 9.08 -10.21
C GLU A 249 -15.26 9.67 -8.85
N ARG A 250 -14.59 10.76 -8.46
CA ARG A 250 -14.98 11.57 -7.29
C ARG A 250 -16.25 12.34 -7.62
N GLN A 251 -17.28 12.07 -6.84
CA GLN A 251 -18.56 12.75 -6.89
C GLN A 251 -18.63 13.82 -5.80
N ASP A 252 -19.65 14.67 -5.89
CA ASP A 252 -19.98 15.63 -4.82
C ASP A 252 -20.14 14.91 -3.47
N GLY A 253 -19.69 15.57 -2.41
CA GLY A 253 -19.64 14.94 -1.09
C GLY A 253 -18.60 13.84 -1.00
N GLU A 254 -17.57 13.80 -1.86
CA GLU A 254 -16.41 12.92 -1.72
C GLU A 254 -16.76 11.42 -1.77
N HIS A 255 -17.88 11.05 -2.40
CA HIS A 255 -18.23 9.67 -2.73
C HIS A 255 -17.46 9.20 -3.98
N LEU A 256 -17.19 7.89 -4.05
CA LEU A 256 -16.47 7.30 -5.16
C LEU A 256 -17.39 6.42 -5.99
N LEU A 257 -17.64 6.82 -7.24
CA LEU A 257 -18.41 6.04 -8.19
C LEU A 257 -17.48 5.13 -8.99
N PHE A 258 -17.65 3.81 -8.89
CA PHE A 258 -16.90 2.87 -9.71
C PHE A 258 -17.15 3.11 -11.22
N ILE A 259 -16.08 3.29 -11.98
CA ILE A 259 -16.14 3.53 -13.43
C ILE A 259 -15.72 2.29 -14.20
N LYS A 260 -14.54 1.76 -13.89
CA LYS A 260 -13.96 0.61 -14.59
C LYS A 260 -12.78 0.02 -13.82
N VAL A 261 -12.45 -1.20 -14.19
CA VAL A 261 -11.19 -1.86 -13.90
C VAL A 261 -10.19 -1.58 -15.02
N THR A 262 -8.92 -1.34 -14.67
CA THR A 262 -7.79 -1.38 -15.61
C THR A 262 -6.79 -2.43 -15.15
N GLN A 263 -6.38 -3.33 -16.05
CA GLN A 263 -5.33 -4.28 -15.72
C GLN A 263 -3.98 -3.57 -15.67
N PHE A 264 -3.35 -3.58 -14.50
CA PHE A 264 -1.98 -3.15 -14.33
C PHE A 264 -1.10 -4.35 -14.00
N PHE A 265 0.03 -4.47 -14.68
CA PHE A 265 0.93 -5.60 -14.51
C PHE A 265 1.78 -5.42 -13.23
N PHE A 266 1.26 -5.81 -12.06
CA PHE A 266 2.00 -5.78 -10.79
C PHE A 266 3.35 -6.51 -10.91
N LEU A 267 4.44 -5.93 -10.41
CA LEU A 267 5.77 -6.56 -10.42
C LEU A 267 5.95 -7.51 -9.22
N PHE A 268 5.11 -8.54 -9.12
CA PHE A 268 5.24 -9.57 -8.07
C PHE A 268 5.79 -10.87 -8.67
N ASN A 269 6.92 -11.37 -8.13
CA ASN A 269 7.47 -12.68 -8.48
C ASN A 269 8.09 -13.37 -7.25
N LEU A 270 7.40 -14.38 -6.72
CA LEU A 270 7.85 -15.18 -5.56
C LEU A 270 9.01 -16.14 -5.85
N LYS A 271 9.42 -16.35 -7.12
CA LYS A 271 10.52 -17.26 -7.49
C LYS A 271 11.89 -16.57 -7.53
N SER A 272 11.93 -15.24 -7.52
CA SER A 272 13.17 -14.48 -7.67
C SER A 272 13.79 -14.17 -6.31
N LYS A 273 14.96 -14.75 -6.01
CA LYS A 273 15.87 -14.28 -4.94
C LYS A 273 16.52 -12.92 -5.25
N ILE A 274 16.14 -12.28 -6.35
CA ILE A 274 16.72 -11.03 -6.84
C ILE A 274 15.68 -9.93 -6.62
N SER A 275 16.10 -8.92 -5.85
CA SER A 275 15.46 -7.61 -5.63
C SER A 275 14.69 -7.13 -6.88
N SER A 276 13.38 -6.96 -6.76
CA SER A 276 12.60 -6.37 -7.85
C SER A 276 13.02 -4.92 -8.06
N LEU A 277 13.42 -4.60 -9.30
CA LEU A 277 13.77 -3.26 -9.73
C LEU A 277 12.49 -2.40 -9.82
N ALA A 278 12.32 -1.44 -8.90
CA ALA A 278 11.68 -0.18 -9.27
C ALA A 278 12.76 0.71 -9.88
N CYS A 279 12.57 1.14 -11.12
CA CYS A 279 13.49 2.01 -11.82
C CYS A 279 12.78 3.35 -12.04
N LEU A 280 13.28 4.43 -11.41
CA LEU A 280 12.70 5.78 -11.36
C LEU A 280 12.66 6.54 -12.71
N LYS A 281 12.54 5.85 -13.86
CA LYS A 281 12.38 6.53 -15.16
C LYS A 281 10.90 6.81 -15.47
N SER A 282 10.55 8.09 -15.36
CA SER A 282 9.54 8.79 -16.17
C SER A 282 8.06 8.38 -16.10
N PHE A 283 7.61 7.60 -15.13
CA PHE A 283 6.17 7.43 -14.86
C PHE A 283 5.74 8.26 -13.65
N ARG A 284 5.40 9.52 -13.92
CA ARG A 284 5.01 10.55 -12.93
C ARG A 284 3.68 10.27 -12.18
N TRP A 285 3.11 9.06 -12.29
CA TRP A 285 1.67 8.86 -12.06
C TRP A 285 1.25 7.61 -11.28
N PHE A 286 2.12 6.65 -10.98
CA PHE A 286 1.73 5.44 -10.25
C PHE A 286 2.92 4.86 -9.47
N PHE A 287 3.26 5.45 -8.33
CA PHE A 287 4.19 4.85 -7.38
C PHE A 287 3.53 4.83 -6.00
N THR A 288 2.63 3.86 -5.78
CA THR A 288 2.19 3.39 -4.46
C THR A 288 1.96 1.86 -4.49
N THR A 289 2.62 1.12 -5.39
CA THR A 289 2.46 -0.35 -5.45
C THR A 289 3.61 -1.04 -4.72
N PRO A 290 3.33 -2.09 -3.91
CA PRO A 290 4.34 -2.85 -3.20
C PRO A 290 5.15 -3.62 -4.23
N CYS A 291 6.23 -3.00 -4.69
CA CYS A 291 7.29 -3.71 -5.38
C CYS A 291 8.08 -4.49 -4.32
N TYR A 292 8.57 -5.67 -4.67
CA TYR A 292 9.56 -6.46 -3.90
C TYR A 292 10.85 -5.69 -3.53
N VAL A 293 10.97 -4.42 -3.91
CA VAL A 293 11.80 -3.37 -3.28
C VAL A 293 11.65 -3.41 -1.75
N CYS A 294 10.46 -3.80 -1.26
CA CYS A 294 10.13 -4.02 0.15
C CYS A 294 11.07 -4.99 0.89
N MET A 295 11.85 -5.84 0.20
CA MET A 295 12.70 -6.84 0.85
C MET A 295 14.20 -6.58 0.78
N ASN A 296 14.70 -5.74 -0.14
CA ASN A 296 16.14 -5.46 -0.29
C ASN A 296 16.38 -4.14 -1.04
N GLY A 297 16.31 -3.01 -0.30
CA GLY A 297 16.63 -1.64 -0.71
C GLY A 297 16.12 -1.12 -2.06
N ILE A 298 16.37 0.15 -2.33
CA ILE A 298 15.79 0.86 -3.48
C ILE A 298 16.85 1.04 -4.56
N MET A 299 16.45 0.96 -5.83
CA MET A 299 17.33 1.29 -6.95
C MET A 299 16.93 2.59 -7.66
N VAL A 300 17.90 3.47 -7.90
CA VAL A 300 17.72 4.68 -8.72
C VAL A 300 18.33 4.47 -10.09
N ALA A 301 17.62 4.92 -11.14
CA ALA A 301 18.11 4.92 -12.51
C ALA A 301 18.95 6.18 -12.78
N GLN A 302 20.14 6.04 -13.34
CA GLN A 302 20.89 7.19 -13.88
C GLN A 302 21.09 7.03 -15.40
N GLU A 303 20.90 8.12 -16.14
CA GLU A 303 21.27 8.22 -17.56
C GLU A 303 22.76 8.32 -17.79
#